data_AF-A0AA96IHE6-F1
#
_entry.id   AF-A0AA96IHE6-F1
#
_cell.length_a   1.000
_cell.length_b   1.000
_cell.length_c   1.000
_cell.angle_alpha   90.00
_cell.angle_beta   90.00
_cell.angle_gamma   90.00
#
_symmetry.space_group_name_H-M   'P 1'
#
loop_
_entity.id
_entity.type
_entity.pdbx_description
1 polymer ?
#
loop_
_entity_poly.entity_id
_entity_poly.type
_entity_poly.pdbx_seq_one_letter_code
_entity_poly.pdbx_strand_id
1 'polypeptide(L)'
;MQIGSKQTQSYGYNQNINVANKNDSSNSFNNYLENKEETINTKKSNSNIIDYLDKKDKFSSLSKEDEILFKDILSDGVYSADEMKKLSYEQMNKFAKLVDPKNLIKDHGSNSLNDLPPFILLGMGTYLSSNKTNDISFNKSLFETTKNIQNNQERIDLLDAINRKLGLNDNEGYGNLPKEIIDNLIKKAQEMEKEKYKDFENPEKLMTDYNNWQINDYGGFIKNLQNDYKSLITNSNVKLEDRIRYEAVLKNLFTLETNYNKVINEPKYA
;
A
#
# COMPACT_ATOMS: atom_id res chain seq x y z
N MET A 1 -60.54 14.40 0.86
CA MET A 1 -59.45 13.60 0.27
C MET A 1 -58.97 12.63 1.32
N GLN A 2 -59.20 11.34 1.11
CA GLN A 2 -58.82 10.25 1.99
C GLN A 2 -57.73 9.45 1.26
N ILE A 3 -56.58 9.23 1.89
CA ILE A 3 -55.53 8.33 1.39
C ILE A 3 -55.42 7.20 2.42
N GLY A 4 -55.72 5.98 1.97
CA GLY A 4 -55.90 4.79 2.79
C GLY A 4 -54.59 4.11 3.20
N SER A 5 -54.66 3.48 4.37
CA SER A 5 -53.64 2.67 5.02
C SER A 5 -53.49 1.30 4.37
N LYS A 6 -52.23 0.86 4.16
CA LYS A 6 -51.88 -0.51 3.76
C LYS A 6 -51.63 -1.37 5.01
N GLN A 7 -52.40 -2.44 5.15
CA GLN A 7 -52.16 -3.54 6.09
C GLN A 7 -51.37 -4.67 5.41
N THR A 8 -50.45 -5.22 6.19
CA THR A 8 -49.64 -6.41 5.99
C THR A 8 -50.48 -7.69 5.97
N GLN A 9 -50.15 -8.65 5.09
CA GLN A 9 -50.57 -10.04 5.23
C GLN A 9 -49.44 -11.02 4.88
N SER A 10 -49.22 -11.94 5.82
CA SER A 10 -48.39 -13.14 5.77
C SER A 10 -49.03 -14.22 4.88
N TYR A 11 -48.22 -15.03 4.19
CA TYR A 11 -48.66 -16.35 3.71
C TYR A 11 -47.59 -17.41 3.98
N GLY A 12 -47.98 -18.39 4.80
CA GLY A 12 -47.25 -19.62 5.07
C GLY A 12 -47.29 -20.59 3.89
N TYR A 13 -46.23 -21.39 3.79
CA TYR A 13 -46.03 -22.37 2.73
C TYR A 13 -46.72 -23.69 3.08
N ASN A 14 -47.66 -24.11 2.23
CA ASN A 14 -48.36 -25.39 2.28
C ASN A 14 -47.50 -26.47 1.57
N GLN A 15 -47.28 -27.61 2.22
CA GLN A 15 -46.71 -28.80 1.58
C GLN A 15 -47.81 -29.60 0.87
N ASN A 16 -47.60 -29.93 -0.41
CA ASN A 16 -48.19 -31.12 -1.04
C ASN A 16 -47.25 -31.62 -2.16
N ILE A 17 -47.05 -32.94 -2.17
CA ILE A 17 -46.06 -33.67 -2.95
C ILE A 17 -46.72 -34.34 -4.17
N ASN A 18 -45.90 -34.54 -5.22
CA ASN A 18 -46.04 -35.37 -6.44
C ASN A 18 -46.80 -34.77 -7.63
N VAL A 19 -46.11 -34.58 -8.77
CA VAL A 19 -45.99 -35.56 -9.87
C VAL A 19 -44.77 -35.21 -10.74
N ALA A 20 -44.05 -36.24 -11.20
CA ALA A 20 -42.83 -36.17 -11.99
C ALA A 20 -43.00 -35.52 -13.38
N ASN A 21 -42.03 -34.71 -13.79
CA ASN A 21 -41.41 -34.78 -15.12
C ASN A 21 -40.12 -33.95 -15.20
N LYS A 22 -39.12 -34.53 -15.87
CA LYS A 22 -37.75 -34.05 -16.11
C LYS A 22 -37.69 -32.56 -16.50
N ASN A 23 -36.75 -31.83 -15.88
CA ASN A 23 -35.91 -30.84 -16.56
C ASN A 23 -34.71 -30.47 -15.67
N ASP A 24 -33.57 -30.33 -16.34
CA ASP A 24 -32.22 -30.11 -15.81
C ASP A 24 -32.11 -28.99 -14.77
N SER A 25 -31.50 -29.31 -13.63
CA SER A 25 -30.84 -28.32 -12.77
C SER A 25 -29.52 -28.90 -12.26
N SER A 26 -28.48 -28.84 -13.09
CA SER A 26 -27.12 -28.92 -12.58
C SER A 26 -26.88 -27.67 -11.72
N ASN A 27 -26.67 -27.89 -10.42
CA ASN A 27 -26.27 -26.86 -9.47
C ASN A 27 -25.02 -26.14 -10.00
N SER A 28 -25.19 -24.92 -10.52
CA SER A 28 -24.09 -24.12 -11.12
C SER A 28 -23.06 -23.61 -10.11
N PHE A 29 -23.13 -24.05 -8.86
CA PHE A 29 -22.16 -23.73 -7.82
C PHE A 29 -21.18 -24.90 -7.55
N ASN A 30 -21.58 -26.14 -7.83
CA ASN A 30 -20.73 -27.31 -7.57
C ASN A 30 -19.75 -27.60 -8.73
N ASN A 31 -20.06 -27.18 -9.95
CA ASN A 31 -19.10 -27.26 -11.08
C ASN A 31 -17.93 -26.26 -10.98
N TYR A 32 -17.94 -25.33 -10.02
CA TYR A 32 -16.85 -24.39 -9.79
C TYR A 32 -15.74 -24.93 -8.88
N LEU A 33 -16.01 -25.98 -8.10
CA LEU A 33 -15.03 -26.56 -7.17
C LEU A 33 -14.32 -27.82 -7.68
N GLU A 34 -14.91 -28.58 -8.60
CA GLU A 34 -14.37 -29.90 -9.01
C GLU A 34 -13.55 -29.93 -10.31
N ASN A 35 -13.32 -28.79 -10.99
CA ASN A 35 -12.49 -28.72 -12.21
C ASN A 35 -11.25 -27.81 -12.06
N LYS A 36 -10.39 -28.05 -11.07
CA LYS A 36 -9.05 -27.42 -10.99
C LYS A 36 -7.93 -28.38 -10.57
N GLU A 37 -8.01 -29.64 -10.99
CA GLU A 37 -6.80 -30.47 -11.21
C GLU A 37 -6.47 -30.58 -12.70
N GLU A 38 -6.76 -29.53 -13.47
CA GLU A 38 -6.13 -29.36 -14.78
C GLU A 38 -4.70 -28.90 -14.57
N THR A 39 -3.75 -29.78 -14.90
CA THR A 39 -2.36 -29.46 -15.17
C THR A 39 -2.27 -28.13 -15.91
N ILE A 40 -1.87 -27.08 -15.20
CA ILE A 40 -1.61 -25.75 -15.74
C ILE A 40 -0.36 -25.85 -16.61
N ASN A 41 -0.57 -26.29 -17.85
CA ASN A 41 0.33 -26.06 -18.95
C ASN A 41 -0.13 -24.76 -19.65
N THR A 42 -0.22 -23.67 -18.87
CA THR A 42 -0.39 -22.34 -19.45
C THR A 42 0.93 -21.98 -20.10
N LYS A 43 0.96 -21.96 -21.44
CA LYS A 43 1.90 -21.15 -22.20
C LYS A 43 2.01 -19.80 -21.49
N LYS A 44 3.15 -19.53 -20.83
CA LYS A 44 3.47 -18.22 -20.26
C LYS A 44 3.20 -17.19 -21.35
N SER A 45 2.23 -16.32 -21.15
CA SER A 45 2.12 -15.09 -21.93
C SER A 45 3.38 -14.31 -21.59
N ASN A 46 4.39 -14.31 -22.46
CA ASN A 46 5.55 -13.44 -22.29
C ASN A 46 5.04 -12.04 -22.00
N SER A 47 5.44 -11.46 -20.87
CA SER A 47 4.92 -10.14 -20.52
C SER A 47 5.39 -9.12 -21.56
N ASN A 48 4.46 -8.33 -22.08
CA ASN A 48 4.76 -7.30 -23.08
C ASN A 48 5.67 -6.16 -22.54
N ILE A 49 6.07 -6.19 -21.26
CA ILE A 49 6.89 -5.15 -20.64
C ILE A 49 8.37 -5.31 -20.92
N ILE A 50 8.87 -6.54 -20.98
CA ILE A 50 10.29 -6.76 -21.25
C ILE A 50 10.60 -6.23 -22.65
N ASP A 51 9.78 -6.61 -23.64
CA ASP A 51 9.87 -6.10 -25.00
C ASP A 51 9.76 -4.58 -25.09
N TYR A 52 8.87 -3.97 -24.29
CA TYR A 52 8.72 -2.52 -24.23
C TYR A 52 9.99 -1.84 -23.68
N LEU A 53 10.50 -2.33 -22.56
CA LEU A 53 11.68 -1.80 -21.89
C LEU A 53 12.94 -2.01 -22.73
N ASP A 54 13.09 -3.16 -23.39
CA ASP A 54 14.19 -3.47 -24.32
C ASP A 54 14.18 -2.52 -25.52
N LYS A 55 13.02 -2.26 -26.16
CA LYS A 55 12.90 -1.30 -27.28
C LYS A 55 13.27 0.14 -26.92
N LYS A 56 13.24 0.47 -25.63
CA LYS A 56 13.56 1.79 -25.09
C LYS A 56 14.95 1.83 -24.44
N ASP A 57 15.75 0.78 -24.63
CA ASP A 57 17.08 0.59 -24.07
C ASP A 57 17.14 0.75 -22.54
N LYS A 58 16.04 0.48 -21.83
CA LYS A 58 15.92 0.76 -20.39
C LYS A 58 16.77 -0.17 -19.52
N PHE A 59 17.05 -1.38 -19.99
CA PHE A 59 17.93 -2.31 -19.29
C PHE A 59 19.43 -1.99 -19.47
N SER A 60 19.79 -1.20 -20.50
CA SER A 60 21.20 -0.92 -20.82
C SER A 60 21.99 -0.21 -19.71
N SER A 61 21.30 0.50 -18.82
CA SER A 61 21.89 1.17 -17.66
C SER A 61 22.08 0.28 -16.42
N LEU A 62 21.62 -0.97 -16.47
CA LEU A 62 21.71 -1.91 -15.35
C LEU A 62 22.99 -2.74 -15.42
N SER A 63 23.39 -3.32 -14.28
CA SER A 63 24.38 -4.39 -14.31
C SER A 63 23.76 -5.65 -14.92
N LYS A 64 24.59 -6.59 -15.40
CA LYS A 64 24.10 -7.85 -15.97
C LYS A 64 23.29 -8.65 -14.95
N GLU A 65 23.70 -8.61 -13.69
CA GLU A 65 23.02 -9.27 -12.58
C GLU A 65 21.63 -8.65 -12.35
N ASP A 66 21.54 -7.32 -12.30
CA ASP A 66 20.28 -6.60 -12.13
C ASP A 66 19.35 -6.81 -13.34
N GLU A 67 19.87 -6.80 -14.56
CA GLU A 67 19.09 -7.07 -15.78
C GLU A 67 18.46 -8.47 -15.74
N ILE A 68 19.25 -9.51 -15.46
CA ILE A 68 18.77 -10.89 -15.37
C ILE A 68 17.70 -11.01 -14.29
N LEU A 69 17.96 -10.45 -13.10
CA LEU A 69 17.03 -10.49 -11.97
C LEU A 69 15.72 -9.76 -12.29
N PHE A 70 15.78 -8.59 -12.90
CA PHE A 70 14.58 -7.82 -13.22
C PHE A 70 13.79 -8.46 -14.35
N LYS A 71 14.43 -9.04 -15.36
CA LYS A 71 13.75 -9.81 -16.41
C LYS A 71 13.08 -11.07 -15.86
N ASP A 72 13.68 -11.75 -14.89
CA ASP A 72 13.04 -12.89 -14.17
C ASP A 72 11.74 -12.45 -13.49
N ILE A 73 11.80 -11.38 -12.69
CA ILE A 73 10.66 -10.79 -11.98
C ILE A 73 9.58 -10.28 -12.94
N LEU A 74 9.97 -9.77 -14.11
CA LEU A 74 9.02 -9.26 -15.10
C LEU A 74 8.41 -10.38 -15.97
N SER A 75 8.91 -11.62 -15.90
CA SER A 75 8.71 -12.63 -16.95
C SER A 75 7.25 -13.07 -17.14
N ASP A 76 6.47 -13.12 -16.08
CA ASP A 76 5.06 -13.56 -16.10
C ASP A 76 4.06 -12.40 -16.05
N GLY A 77 4.56 -11.16 -15.94
CA GLY A 77 3.74 -9.95 -15.87
C GLY A 77 3.00 -9.77 -14.55
N VAL A 78 3.35 -10.50 -13.48
CA VAL A 78 2.73 -10.37 -12.15
C VAL A 78 3.82 -10.16 -11.11
N TYR A 79 3.75 -9.07 -10.34
CA TYR A 79 4.68 -8.84 -9.24
C TYR A 79 4.21 -9.54 -7.97
N SER A 80 4.85 -10.64 -7.58
CA SER A 80 4.58 -11.28 -6.29
C SER A 80 5.41 -10.66 -5.17
N ALA A 81 4.88 -10.69 -3.95
CA ALA A 81 5.65 -10.31 -2.77
C ALA A 81 6.90 -11.19 -2.56
N ASP A 82 6.85 -12.45 -3.02
CA ASP A 82 7.96 -13.39 -2.91
C ASP A 82 9.11 -13.05 -3.86
N GLU A 83 8.81 -12.54 -5.05
CA GLU A 83 9.83 -12.01 -5.96
C GLU A 83 10.48 -10.76 -5.41
N MET A 84 9.70 -9.88 -4.77
CA MET A 84 10.26 -8.68 -4.14
C MET A 84 11.21 -9.00 -2.98
N LYS A 85 11.05 -10.15 -2.30
CA LYS A 85 12.00 -10.59 -1.25
C LYS A 85 13.40 -10.89 -1.79
N LYS A 86 13.52 -11.20 -3.09
CA LYS A 86 14.81 -11.45 -3.75
C LYS A 86 15.64 -10.17 -3.92
N LEU A 87 15.00 -9.00 -3.84
CA LEU A 87 15.65 -7.71 -4.09
C LEU A 87 16.32 -7.15 -2.82
N SER A 88 17.53 -6.62 -2.98
CA SER A 88 18.08 -5.67 -2.01
C SER A 88 17.30 -4.34 -2.04
N TYR A 89 17.50 -3.48 -1.05
CA TYR A 89 16.91 -2.14 -1.04
C TYR A 89 17.31 -1.31 -2.27
N GLU A 90 18.57 -1.37 -2.66
CA GLU A 90 19.14 -0.66 -3.80
C GLU A 90 18.59 -1.21 -5.12
N GLN A 91 18.50 -2.54 -5.23
CA GLN A 91 17.90 -3.20 -6.39
C GLN A 91 16.41 -2.86 -6.49
N MET A 92 15.69 -2.84 -5.38
CA MET A 92 14.29 -2.42 -5.35
C MET A 92 14.14 -0.98 -5.84
N ASN A 93 15.01 -0.06 -5.42
CA ASN A 93 14.97 1.33 -5.89
C ASN A 93 15.27 1.47 -7.38
N LYS A 94 16.19 0.67 -7.94
CA LYS A 94 16.43 0.64 -9.39
C LYS A 94 15.23 0.05 -10.14
N PHE A 95 14.71 -1.08 -9.66
CA PHE A 95 13.56 -1.75 -10.21
C PHE A 95 12.33 -0.83 -10.22
N ALA A 96 12.02 -0.19 -9.09
CA ALA A 96 10.92 0.76 -8.96
C ALA A 96 11.01 1.90 -9.99
N LYS A 97 12.19 2.47 -10.23
CA LYS A 97 12.38 3.51 -11.24
C LYS A 97 12.16 3.00 -12.67
N LEU A 98 12.60 1.76 -12.94
CA LEU A 98 12.46 1.10 -14.24
C LEU A 98 10.99 0.88 -14.61
N VAL A 99 10.15 0.52 -13.63
CA VAL A 99 8.74 0.14 -13.85
C VAL A 99 7.73 1.19 -13.39
N ASP A 100 8.17 2.37 -12.96
CA ASP A 100 7.30 3.47 -12.51
C ASP A 100 6.39 3.95 -13.67
N PRO A 101 5.05 3.81 -13.54
CA PRO A 101 4.11 4.32 -14.54
C PRO A 101 4.36 5.77 -14.94
N LYS A 102 4.73 6.64 -14.00
CA LYS A 102 4.94 8.07 -14.28
C LYS A 102 6.10 8.27 -15.27
N ASN A 103 7.15 7.46 -15.17
CA ASN A 103 8.28 7.51 -16.10
C ASN A 103 7.90 6.84 -17.43
N LEU A 104 7.22 5.68 -17.36
CA LEU A 104 6.80 4.95 -18.55
C LEU A 104 5.84 5.78 -19.42
N ILE A 105 4.88 6.51 -18.83
CA ILE A 105 3.93 7.40 -19.52
C ILE A 105 4.65 8.57 -20.18
N LYS A 106 5.54 9.26 -19.44
CA LYS A 106 6.34 10.38 -19.97
C LYS A 106 7.15 9.98 -21.20
N ASP A 107 7.78 8.82 -21.16
CA ASP A 107 8.63 8.31 -22.23
C ASP A 107 7.86 7.74 -23.44
N HIS A 108 6.56 7.49 -23.26
CA HIS A 108 5.66 6.98 -24.30
C HIS A 108 4.99 8.10 -25.10
N GLY A 109 5.00 9.35 -24.61
CA GLY A 109 4.24 10.47 -25.20
C GLY A 109 2.72 10.26 -25.17
N SER A 110 2.25 9.26 -24.42
CA SER A 110 0.83 8.99 -24.20
C SER A 110 0.36 9.71 -22.93
N ASN A 111 -0.91 10.11 -22.91
CA ASN A 111 -1.57 10.66 -21.73
C ASN A 111 -2.42 9.62 -20.98
N SER A 112 -2.38 8.34 -21.38
CA SER A 112 -3.30 7.32 -20.91
C SER A 112 -2.59 6.12 -20.29
N LEU A 113 -2.96 5.80 -19.04
CA LEU A 113 -2.55 4.55 -18.37
C LEU A 113 -2.97 3.29 -19.15
N ASN A 114 -3.98 3.40 -20.02
CA ASN A 114 -4.53 2.26 -20.78
C ASN A 114 -3.61 1.77 -21.91
N ASP A 115 -2.61 2.57 -22.30
CA ASP A 115 -1.59 2.18 -23.27
C ASP A 115 -0.43 1.42 -22.61
N LEU A 116 -0.37 1.45 -21.27
CA LEU A 116 0.52 0.59 -20.52
C LEU A 116 -0.12 -0.78 -20.33
N PRO A 117 0.68 -1.86 -20.35
CA PRO A 117 0.15 -3.17 -20.06
C PRO A 117 -0.58 -3.23 -18.69
N PRO A 118 -1.67 -4.02 -18.52
CA PRO A 118 -2.64 -3.92 -17.41
C PRO A 118 -2.11 -4.14 -15.97
N PHE A 119 -0.83 -4.43 -15.75
CA PHE A 119 -0.35 -5.11 -14.55
C PHE A 119 0.38 -4.22 -13.51
N ILE A 120 0.39 -2.88 -13.64
CA ILE A 120 1.22 -2.05 -12.74
C ILE A 120 0.60 -1.77 -11.34
N LEU A 121 -0.64 -2.21 -11.06
CA LEU A 121 -1.37 -1.75 -9.86
C LEU A 121 -1.37 -2.69 -8.63
N LEU A 122 -0.97 -3.97 -8.75
CA LEU A 122 -1.22 -4.96 -7.67
C LEU A 122 -0.07 -5.12 -6.65
N GLY A 123 1.14 -4.62 -6.94
CA GLY A 123 2.33 -4.71 -6.07
C GLY A 123 2.70 -3.42 -5.31
N MET A 124 1.86 -2.38 -5.38
CA MET A 124 2.22 -1.02 -4.93
C MET A 124 2.68 -0.95 -3.47
N GLY A 125 2.14 -1.75 -2.55
CA GLY A 125 2.54 -1.68 -1.13
C GLY A 125 4.05 -1.86 -0.87
N THR A 126 4.74 -2.76 -1.60
CA THR A 126 6.18 -2.97 -1.43
C THR A 126 7.01 -1.92 -2.18
N TYR A 127 6.51 -1.50 -3.36
CA TYR A 127 7.04 -0.37 -4.15
C TYR A 127 7.08 0.95 -3.35
N LEU A 128 6.12 1.16 -2.44
CA LEU A 128 6.00 2.41 -1.66
C LEU A 128 6.92 2.48 -0.43
N SER A 129 7.64 1.41 -0.07
CA SER A 129 8.46 1.40 1.15
C SER A 129 9.91 1.89 0.96
N SER A 130 10.47 1.79 -0.25
CA SER A 130 11.91 2.02 -0.48
C SER A 130 12.28 3.49 -0.72
N ASN A 131 11.30 4.37 -0.88
CA ASN A 131 11.53 5.82 -1.03
C ASN A 131 10.43 6.63 -0.33
N LYS A 132 9.96 6.12 0.82
CA LYS A 132 8.79 6.65 1.54
C LYS A 132 9.02 8.06 2.09
N THR A 133 10.25 8.36 2.48
CA THR A 133 10.65 9.62 3.10
C THR A 133 12.02 10.08 2.59
N ASN A 134 12.50 11.24 3.03
CA ASN A 134 13.87 11.68 2.74
C ASN A 134 14.94 11.01 3.64
N ASP A 135 14.55 10.17 4.61
CA ASP A 135 15.49 9.44 5.45
C ASP A 135 15.77 8.04 4.87
N ILE A 136 16.98 7.86 4.35
CA ILE A 136 17.42 6.62 3.70
C ILE A 136 17.43 5.45 4.70
N SER A 137 17.79 5.71 5.97
CA SER A 137 17.90 4.66 6.99
C SER A 137 16.52 4.10 7.34
N PHE A 138 15.54 4.98 7.48
CA PHE A 138 14.14 4.66 7.69
C PHE A 138 13.55 3.94 6.47
N ASN A 139 13.81 4.40 5.26
CA ASN A 139 13.31 3.73 4.05
C ASN A 139 13.92 2.32 3.91
N LYS A 140 15.21 2.16 4.17
CA LYS A 140 15.89 0.84 4.15
C LYS A 140 15.29 -0.09 5.21
N SER A 141 15.09 0.38 6.44
CA SER A 141 14.49 -0.43 7.49
C SER A 141 13.02 -0.76 7.24
N LEU A 142 12.25 0.17 6.65
CA LEU A 142 10.86 -0.05 6.29
C LEU A 142 10.73 -1.10 5.19
N PHE A 143 11.55 -1.00 4.14
CA PHE A 143 11.62 -2.01 3.08
C PHE A 143 11.97 -3.40 3.63
N GLU A 144 13.02 -3.51 4.45
CA GLU A 144 13.41 -4.78 5.07
C GLU A 144 12.33 -5.35 5.99
N THR A 145 11.53 -4.49 6.62
CA THR A 145 10.41 -4.93 7.45
C THR A 145 9.27 -5.44 6.59
N THR A 146 8.80 -4.65 5.63
CA THR A 146 7.61 -4.95 4.82
C THR A 146 7.79 -6.15 3.91
N LYS A 147 8.99 -6.33 3.34
CA LYS A 147 9.29 -7.47 2.47
C LYS A 147 9.19 -8.82 3.18
N ASN A 148 9.45 -8.84 4.50
CA ASN A 148 9.45 -10.05 5.31
C ASN A 148 8.09 -10.37 5.95
N ILE A 149 7.09 -9.49 5.84
CA ILE A 149 5.73 -9.77 6.29
C ILE A 149 5.05 -10.71 5.28
N GLN A 150 4.62 -11.90 5.72
CA GLN A 150 3.98 -12.89 4.84
C GLN A 150 2.52 -12.52 4.53
N ASN A 151 1.79 -12.04 5.53
CA ASN A 151 0.39 -11.66 5.38
C ASN A 151 0.28 -10.30 4.68
N ASN A 152 -0.35 -10.26 3.50
CA ASN A 152 -0.48 -9.03 2.72
C ASN A 152 -1.31 -7.96 3.45
N GLN A 153 -2.36 -8.36 4.18
CA GLN A 153 -3.18 -7.43 4.95
C GLN A 153 -2.38 -6.81 6.10
N GLU A 154 -1.59 -7.60 6.83
CA GLU A 154 -0.71 -7.06 7.89
C GLU A 154 0.34 -6.08 7.33
N ARG A 155 0.86 -6.36 6.13
CA ARG A 155 1.79 -5.47 5.44
C ARG A 155 1.12 -4.14 5.10
N ILE A 156 -0.09 -4.20 4.54
CA ILE A 156 -0.89 -3.01 4.22
C ILE A 156 -1.20 -2.22 5.49
N ASP A 157 -1.62 -2.90 6.57
CA ASP A 157 -1.96 -2.24 7.83
C ASP A 157 -0.76 -1.53 8.48
N LEU A 158 0.45 -2.10 8.40
CA LEU A 158 1.68 -1.42 8.83
C LEU A 158 1.93 -0.16 7.99
N LEU A 159 1.85 -0.27 6.66
CA LEU A 159 2.09 0.84 5.75
C LEU A 159 1.08 1.97 5.98
N ASP A 160 -0.20 1.63 6.15
CA ASP A 160 -1.25 2.59 6.47
C ASP A 160 -1.02 3.29 7.81
N ALA A 161 -0.56 2.56 8.83
CA ALA A 161 -0.22 3.13 10.13
C ALA A 161 0.87 4.21 10.02
N ILE A 162 1.90 3.94 9.21
CA ILE A 162 3.00 4.86 8.94
C ILE A 162 2.50 6.05 8.11
N ASN A 163 1.79 5.81 7.02
CA ASN A 163 1.28 6.83 6.09
C ASN A 163 0.42 7.88 6.81
N ARG A 164 -0.46 7.45 7.73
CA ARG A 164 -1.31 8.34 8.52
C ARG A 164 -0.55 9.29 9.43
N LYS A 165 0.74 9.02 9.69
CA LYS A 165 1.55 9.74 10.68
C LYS A 165 2.77 10.43 10.06
N LEU A 166 3.12 10.13 8.82
CA LEU A 166 4.21 10.81 8.09
C LEU A 166 3.88 12.27 7.76
N GLY A 167 2.60 12.59 7.52
CA GLY A 167 2.18 13.94 7.15
C GLY A 167 2.91 14.46 5.91
N LEU A 168 3.53 15.64 6.01
CA LEU A 168 4.25 16.27 4.90
C LEU A 168 5.59 15.58 4.55
N ASN A 169 6.03 14.57 5.32
CA ASN A 169 7.26 13.82 5.07
C ASN A 169 7.06 12.65 4.10
N ASP A 170 5.82 12.35 3.71
CA ASP A 170 5.53 11.31 2.73
C ASP A 170 5.91 11.77 1.31
N ASN A 171 6.89 11.10 0.71
CA ASN A 171 7.41 11.37 -0.62
C ASN A 171 6.42 11.11 -1.76
N GLU A 172 5.37 10.30 -1.53
CA GLU A 172 4.26 10.18 -2.49
C GLU A 172 3.38 11.43 -2.51
N GLY A 173 3.29 12.12 -1.37
CA GLY A 173 2.56 13.36 -1.21
C GLY A 173 3.48 14.57 -1.40
N TYR A 174 4.00 15.08 -0.29
CA TYR A 174 4.67 16.38 -0.23
C TYR A 174 6.17 16.30 0.04
N GLY A 175 6.69 15.16 0.50
CA GLY A 175 8.05 15.02 1.03
C GLY A 175 9.16 15.32 0.01
N ASN A 176 8.88 15.13 -1.29
CA ASN A 176 9.80 15.44 -2.38
C ASN A 176 9.69 16.89 -2.92
N LEU A 177 8.75 17.69 -2.41
CA LEU A 177 8.59 19.07 -2.87
C LEU A 177 9.74 19.94 -2.35
N PRO A 178 10.18 20.96 -3.12
CA PRO A 178 11.09 21.96 -2.63
C PRO A 178 10.60 22.58 -1.32
N LYS A 179 11.51 22.82 -0.38
CA LYS A 179 11.19 23.37 0.95
C LYS A 179 10.31 24.62 0.86
N GLU A 180 10.61 25.51 -0.08
CA GLU A 180 9.84 26.75 -0.32
C GLU A 180 8.35 26.47 -0.65
N ILE A 181 8.05 25.38 -1.35
CA ILE A 181 6.67 24.97 -1.64
C ILE A 181 6.01 24.47 -0.37
N ILE A 182 6.71 23.65 0.42
CA ILE A 182 6.18 23.12 1.69
C ILE A 182 5.92 24.26 2.69
N ASP A 183 6.86 25.19 2.85
CA ASP A 183 6.74 26.37 3.71
C ASP A 183 5.52 27.22 3.30
N ASN A 184 5.28 27.39 1.99
CA ASN A 184 4.11 28.07 1.47
C ASN A 184 2.79 27.32 1.74
N LEU A 185 2.79 25.98 1.66
CA LEU A 185 1.62 25.15 2.00
C LEU A 185 1.28 25.28 3.49
N ILE A 186 2.30 25.22 4.35
CA ILE A 186 2.15 25.39 5.79
C ILE A 186 1.60 26.77 6.13
N LYS A 187 2.17 27.83 5.53
CA LYS A 187 1.68 29.20 5.74
C LYS A 187 0.20 29.33 5.39
N LYS A 188 -0.21 28.79 4.23
CA LYS A 188 -1.63 28.77 3.82
C LYS A 188 -2.51 27.97 4.78
N ALA A 189 -2.04 26.80 5.25
CA ALA A 189 -2.76 25.99 6.23
C ALA A 189 -2.96 26.75 7.55
N GLN A 190 -1.92 27.42 8.04
CA GLN A 190 -1.98 28.27 9.24
C GLN A 190 -2.95 29.44 9.07
N GLU A 191 -2.94 30.12 7.91
CA GLU A 191 -3.89 31.21 7.60
C GLU A 191 -5.34 30.71 7.59
N MET A 192 -5.61 29.54 6.98
CA MET A 192 -6.93 28.92 6.97
C MET A 192 -7.41 28.53 8.37
N GLU A 193 -6.53 27.98 9.21
CA GLU A 193 -6.90 27.63 10.58
C GLU A 193 -7.14 28.87 11.45
N LYS A 194 -6.34 29.94 11.29
CA LYS A 194 -6.59 31.23 11.96
C LYS A 194 -7.96 31.77 11.61
N GLU A 195 -8.33 31.74 10.33
CA GLU A 195 -9.65 32.18 9.88
C GLU A 195 -10.78 31.30 10.42
N LYS A 196 -10.59 29.98 10.42
CA LYS A 196 -11.57 29.01 10.95
C LYS A 196 -11.89 29.23 12.43
N TYR A 197 -10.87 29.57 13.23
CA TYR A 197 -11.01 29.72 14.68
C TYR A 197 -11.07 31.18 15.15
N LYS A 198 -11.14 32.17 14.26
CA LYS A 198 -11.03 33.61 14.61
C LYS A 198 -11.99 34.10 15.71
N ASP A 199 -13.17 33.49 15.80
CA ASP A 199 -14.23 33.87 16.74
C ASP A 199 -14.23 33.00 18.03
N PHE A 200 -13.30 32.04 18.16
CA PHE A 200 -13.19 31.18 19.34
C PHE A 200 -12.34 31.83 20.43
N GLU A 201 -12.65 31.56 21.69
CA GLU A 201 -11.82 31.96 22.81
C GLU A 201 -10.52 31.11 22.83
N ASN A 202 -9.35 31.76 22.73
CA ASN A 202 -8.03 31.14 22.58
C ASN A 202 -7.84 30.29 21.30
N PRO A 203 -7.93 30.89 20.10
CA PRO A 203 -7.87 30.17 18.83
C PRO A 203 -6.57 29.39 18.64
N GLU A 204 -5.45 29.91 19.14
CA GLU A 204 -4.13 29.27 19.04
C GLU A 204 -4.10 27.87 19.67
N LYS A 205 -4.91 27.61 20.70
CA LYS A 205 -4.99 26.27 21.35
C LYS A 205 -5.75 25.24 20.52
N LEU A 206 -6.51 25.69 19.52
CA LEU A 206 -7.31 24.85 18.63
C LEU A 206 -6.62 24.62 17.28
N MET A 207 -5.56 25.40 17.01
CA MET A 207 -4.77 25.31 15.80
C MET A 207 -3.74 24.18 15.88
N THR A 208 -3.51 23.54 14.75
CA THR A 208 -2.44 22.57 14.56
C THR A 208 -1.11 23.32 14.50
N ASP A 209 -0.12 22.84 15.26
CA ASP A 209 1.25 23.34 15.14
C ASP A 209 1.95 22.70 13.94
N TYR A 210 2.18 23.49 12.90
CA TYR A 210 2.90 23.07 11.70
C TYR A 210 4.42 23.36 11.76
N ASN A 211 4.94 23.97 12.82
CA ASN A 211 6.34 24.39 12.89
C ASN A 211 7.32 23.21 12.97
N ASN A 212 6.85 22.05 13.44
CA ASN A 212 7.64 20.81 13.56
C ASN A 212 7.17 19.73 12.57
N TRP A 213 6.74 20.15 11.37
CA TRP A 213 6.23 19.22 10.36
C TRP A 213 7.29 18.21 9.92
N GLN A 214 8.58 18.57 9.93
CA GLN A 214 9.66 17.71 9.48
C GLN A 214 10.03 16.69 10.56
N ILE A 215 10.05 15.41 10.18
CA ILE A 215 10.54 14.34 11.05
C ILE A 215 12.07 14.30 10.94
N ASN A 216 12.73 14.68 12.03
CA ASN A 216 14.20 14.64 12.14
C ASN A 216 14.70 13.45 13.00
N ASP A 217 13.82 12.84 13.81
CA ASP A 217 14.12 11.66 14.61
C ASP A 217 13.16 10.52 14.25
N TYR A 218 13.56 9.71 13.28
CA TYR A 218 12.79 8.54 12.86
C TYR A 218 12.75 7.42 13.92
N GLY A 219 13.71 7.38 14.85
CA GLY A 219 13.67 6.46 15.99
C GLY A 219 12.54 6.84 16.97
N GLY A 220 12.45 8.13 17.30
CA GLY A 220 11.35 8.71 18.06
C GLY A 220 10.00 8.56 17.37
N PHE A 221 9.94 8.78 16.06
CA PHE A 221 8.73 8.54 15.25
C PHE A 221 8.21 7.10 15.40
N ILE A 222 9.07 6.09 15.23
CA ILE A 222 8.69 4.68 15.39
C ILE A 222 8.20 4.40 16.81
N LYS A 223 8.87 4.92 17.84
CA LYS A 223 8.47 4.73 19.25
C LYS A 223 7.12 5.38 19.56
N ASN A 224 6.86 6.57 19.02
CA ASN A 224 5.57 7.24 19.19
C ASN A 224 4.44 6.41 18.55
N LEU A 225 4.66 5.88 17.35
CA LEU A 225 3.72 4.95 16.72
C LEU A 225 3.46 3.70 17.57
N GLN A 226 4.49 3.08 18.14
CA GLN A 226 4.32 1.94 19.04
C GLN A 226 3.47 2.30 20.26
N ASN A 227 3.68 3.48 20.85
CA ASN A 227 2.92 3.93 22.02
C ASN A 227 1.46 4.25 21.68
N ASP A 228 1.20 4.85 20.51
CA ASP A 228 -0.15 5.06 19.99
C ASP A 228 -0.89 3.73 19.87
N TYR A 229 -0.26 2.73 19.25
CA TYR A 229 -0.87 1.41 19.06
C TYR A 229 -1.06 0.63 20.38
N LYS A 230 -0.11 0.71 21.33
CA LYS A 230 -0.32 0.19 22.69
C LYS A 230 -1.55 0.81 23.36
N SER A 231 -1.78 2.10 23.17
CA SER A 231 -2.94 2.81 23.72
C SER A 231 -4.23 2.39 23.04
N LEU A 232 -4.22 2.18 21.72
CA LEU A 232 -5.37 1.68 20.96
C LEU A 232 -5.77 0.26 21.40
N ILE A 233 -4.80 -0.62 21.62
CA ILE A 233 -5.04 -2.02 22.03
C ILE A 233 -5.69 -2.09 23.43
N THR A 234 -5.28 -1.21 24.34
CA THR A 234 -5.80 -1.21 25.72
C THR A 234 -7.16 -0.51 25.86
N ASN A 235 -7.61 0.22 24.85
CA ASN A 235 -8.89 0.92 24.86
C ASN A 235 -10.07 -0.08 24.83
N SER A 236 -10.96 0.01 25.83
CA SER A 236 -12.12 -0.87 25.98
C SER A 236 -13.19 -0.68 24.89
N ASN A 237 -13.18 0.45 24.18
CA ASN A 237 -14.15 0.75 23.13
C ASN A 237 -13.74 0.17 21.75
N VAL A 238 -12.53 -0.39 21.64
CA VAL A 238 -12.03 -1.00 20.41
C VAL A 238 -12.54 -2.44 20.32
N LYS A 239 -13.12 -2.80 19.17
CA LYS A 239 -13.63 -4.15 18.90
C LYS A 239 -12.50 -5.17 18.88
N LEU A 240 -12.82 -6.44 19.14
CA LEU A 240 -11.83 -7.51 19.17
C LEU A 240 -11.09 -7.66 17.84
N GLU A 241 -11.78 -7.58 16.69
CA GLU A 241 -11.13 -7.69 15.38
C GLU A 241 -10.10 -6.55 15.14
N ASP A 242 -10.48 -5.32 15.49
CA ASP A 242 -9.59 -4.16 15.40
C ASP A 242 -8.39 -4.30 16.35
N ARG A 243 -8.60 -4.86 17.54
CA ARG A 243 -7.53 -5.10 18.52
C ARG A 243 -6.49 -6.09 17.98
N ILE A 244 -6.93 -7.22 17.40
CA ILE A 244 -6.04 -8.21 16.78
C ILE A 244 -5.21 -7.57 15.66
N ARG A 245 -5.87 -6.74 14.84
CA ARG A 245 -5.20 -5.98 13.78
C ARG A 245 -4.16 -5.00 14.34
N TYR A 246 -4.50 -4.25 15.40
CA TYR A 246 -3.56 -3.33 16.05
C TYR A 246 -2.39 -4.05 16.72
N GLU A 247 -2.60 -5.23 17.29
CA GLU A 247 -1.52 -6.08 17.82
C GLU A 247 -0.55 -6.52 16.72
N ALA A 248 -1.06 -6.90 15.54
CA ALA A 248 -0.23 -7.23 14.39
C ALA A 248 0.61 -6.02 13.90
N VAL A 249 0.00 -4.83 13.81
CA VAL A 249 0.73 -3.59 13.48
C VAL A 249 1.80 -3.29 14.53
N LEU A 250 1.47 -3.38 15.82
CA LEU A 250 2.42 -3.13 16.91
C LEU A 250 3.62 -4.09 16.85
N LYS A 251 3.38 -5.37 16.60
CA LYS A 251 4.44 -6.37 16.40
C LYS A 251 5.37 -5.97 15.26
N ASN A 252 4.82 -5.57 14.12
CA ASN A 252 5.60 -5.17 12.96
C ASN A 252 6.35 -3.84 13.19
N LEU A 253 5.82 -2.92 14.01
CA LEU A 253 6.53 -1.70 14.43
C LEU A 253 7.75 -2.00 15.32
N PHE A 254 7.72 -3.06 16.14
CA PHE A 254 8.91 -3.51 16.87
C PHE A 254 9.97 -4.13 15.94
N THR A 255 9.54 -4.85 14.91
CA THR A 255 10.45 -5.33 13.85
C THR A 255 11.08 -4.15 13.10
N LEU A 256 10.29 -3.12 12.77
CA LEU A 256 10.78 -1.89 12.16
C LEU A 256 11.83 -1.19 13.01
N GLU A 257 11.58 -1.02 14.31
CA GLU A 257 12.57 -0.43 15.24
C GLU A 257 13.86 -1.25 15.26
N THR A 258 13.75 -2.58 15.33
CA THR A 258 14.91 -3.48 15.31
C THR A 258 15.73 -3.30 14.03
N ASN A 259 15.07 -3.27 12.88
CA ASN A 259 15.73 -3.07 11.58
C ASN A 259 16.33 -1.68 11.45
N TYR A 260 15.63 -0.64 11.93
CA TYR A 260 16.14 0.73 11.94
C TYR A 260 17.41 0.85 12.78
N ASN A 261 17.40 0.29 14.00
CA ASN A 261 18.56 0.26 14.88
C ASN A 261 19.73 -0.52 14.27
N LYS A 262 19.48 -1.58 13.49
CA LYS A 262 20.55 -2.26 12.75
C LYS A 262 21.15 -1.34 11.69
N VAL A 263 20.32 -0.73 10.84
CA VAL A 263 20.78 0.13 9.74
C VAL A 263 21.57 1.34 10.23
N ILE A 264 21.13 2.02 11.29
CA ILE A 264 21.84 3.21 11.80
C ILE A 264 23.16 2.86 12.51
N ASN A 265 23.32 1.62 12.97
CA ASN A 265 24.54 1.13 13.63
C ASN A 265 25.45 0.32 12.68
N GLU A 266 25.05 0.11 11.42
CA GLU A 266 25.91 -0.51 10.42
C GLU A 266 27.13 0.41 10.17
N PRO A 267 28.37 -0.12 10.24
CA PRO A 267 29.55 0.67 9.94
C PRO A 267 29.48 1.15 8.49
N LYS A 268 29.52 2.47 8.30
CA LYS A 268 29.71 3.06 6.97
C LYS A 268 31.15 2.80 6.56
N TYR A 269 31.37 1.82 5.69
CA TYR A 269 32.69 1.61 5.09
C TYR A 269 33.08 2.91 4.36
N ALA A 270 34.17 3.53 4.81
CA ALA A 270 34.76 4.75 4.27
C ALA A 270 35.61 4.44 3.04
#